data_AF-A0A955SSL4-F1
#
_entry.id   AF-A0A955SSL4-F1
#
_cell.length_a   1.000
_cell.length_b   1.000
_cell.length_c   1.000
_cell.angle_alpha   90.00
_cell.angle_beta   90.00
_cell.angle_gamma   90.00
#
_symmetry.space_group_name_H-M   'P 1'
#
loop_
_entity.id
_entity.type
_entity.pdbx_description
1 polymer ?
#
loop_
_entity_poly.entity_id
_entity_poly.type
_entity_poly.pdbx_seq_one_letter_code
_entity_poly.pdbx_strand_id
1 'polypeptide(L)'
;AVGILTFAQVLSWLFKHYHNLTIAVLIGLMVGSLRKIWPWKHTLESIMDRHGELKPVIQENILPPAYNGEFVFALVLAAIGFGVVLLLDRLANKGVGPETVE
;
A
#
# COMPACT_ATOMS: atom_id res chain seq x y z
N ALA A 1 1.88 -19.75 22.04
CA ALA A 1 0.61 -19.57 21.29
C ALA A 1 -0.31 -18.48 21.89
N VAL A 2 -0.23 -18.18 23.20
CA VAL A 2 -1.17 -17.24 23.86
C VAL A 2 -1.06 -15.80 23.34
N GLY A 3 0.16 -15.26 23.15
CA GLY A 3 0.35 -13.83 22.83
C GLY A 3 -0.30 -13.34 21.53
N ILE A 4 -0.25 -14.12 20.45
CA ILE A 4 -0.85 -13.73 19.16
C ILE A 4 -2.39 -13.75 19.26
N LEU A 5 -2.94 -14.74 19.96
CA LEU A 5 -4.38 -14.85 20.16
C LEU A 5 -4.92 -13.70 21.02
N THR A 6 -4.17 -13.31 22.08
CA THR A 6 -4.52 -12.15 22.91
C THR A 6 -4.44 -10.85 22.10
N PHE A 7 -3.40 -10.68 21.28
CA PHE A 7 -3.25 -9.50 20.42
C PHE A 7 -4.37 -9.38 19.38
N ALA A 8 -4.73 -10.48 18.70
CA ALA A 8 -5.81 -10.51 17.74
C ALA A 8 -7.16 -10.15 18.39
N GLN A 9 -7.40 -10.59 19.63
CA GLN A 9 -8.62 -10.27 20.37
C GLN A 9 -8.71 -8.78 20.73
N VAL A 10 -7.60 -8.17 21.17
CA VAL A 10 -7.53 -6.73 21.47
C VAL A 10 -7.75 -5.90 20.19
N LEU A 11 -7.15 -6.30 19.08
CA LEU A 11 -7.33 -5.62 17.79
C LEU A 11 -8.77 -5.73 17.29
N SER A 12 -9.39 -6.90 17.43
CA SER A 12 -10.80 -7.13 17.09
C SER A 12 -11.74 -6.27 17.93
N TRP A 13 -11.44 -6.11 19.23
CA TRP A 13 -12.19 -5.22 20.11
C TRP A 13 -12.04 -3.75 19.69
N LEU A 14 -10.81 -3.32 19.35
CA LEU A 14 -10.51 -1.96 18.91
C LEU A 14 -11.23 -1.61 17.60
N PHE A 15 -11.29 -2.56 16.66
CA PHE A 15 -12.03 -2.41 15.41
C PHE A 15 -13.54 -2.19 15.62
N LYS A 16 -14.14 -2.80 16.65
CA LYS A 16 -15.57 -2.68 16.95
C LYS A 16 -15.93 -1.36 17.62
N HIS A 17 -15.09 -0.88 18.54
CA HIS A 17 -15.39 0.34 19.32
C HIS A 17 -14.82 1.61 18.67
N TYR A 18 -13.70 1.52 17.96
CA TYR A 18 -12.97 2.64 17.35
C TYR A 18 -12.58 2.35 15.90
N HIS A 19 -13.55 1.99 15.06
CA HIS A 19 -13.33 1.63 13.66
C HIS A 19 -12.54 2.69 12.88
N ASN A 20 -13.02 3.94 12.88
CA ASN A 20 -12.41 5.03 12.11
C ASN A 20 -10.98 5.35 12.57
N LEU A 21 -10.74 5.33 13.89
CA LEU A 21 -9.42 5.61 14.46
C LEU A 21 -8.44 4.46 14.18
N THR A 22 -8.88 3.21 14.31
CA THR A 22 -8.07 2.03 14.00
C THR A 22 -7.68 2.00 12.53
N ILE A 23 -8.61 2.30 11.62
CA ILE A 23 -8.34 2.41 10.20
C ILE A 23 -7.35 3.54 9.91
N ALA A 24 -7.52 4.72 10.51
CA ALA A 24 -6.57 5.83 10.34
C ALA A 24 -5.16 5.47 10.80
N VAL A 25 -5.04 4.76 11.93
CA VAL A 25 -3.75 4.26 12.45
C VAL A 25 -3.14 3.22 11.51
N LEU A 26 -3.93 2.27 11.02
CA LEU A 26 -3.45 1.24 10.08
C LEU A 26 -3.04 1.86 8.74
N ILE A 27 -3.78 2.83 8.23
CA ILE A 27 -3.41 3.60 7.04
C ILE A 27 -2.11 4.36 7.30
N GLY A 28 -1.96 5.03 8.45
CA GLY A 28 -0.73 5.70 8.83
C GLY A 28 0.47 4.75 8.93
N LEU A 29 0.27 3.55 9.47
CA LEU A 29 1.27 2.49 9.53
C LEU A 29 1.62 1.98 8.12
N MET A 30 0.63 1.74 7.27
CA MET A 30 0.81 1.34 5.88
C MET A 30 1.60 2.41 5.10
N VAL A 31 1.22 3.68 5.19
CA VAL A 31 1.93 4.82 4.58
C VAL A 31 3.34 4.97 5.15
N GLY A 32 3.52 4.79 6.46
CA GLY A 32 4.85 4.79 7.09
C GLY A 32 5.75 3.67 6.57
N SER A 33 5.19 2.48 6.34
CA SER A 33 5.90 1.34 5.75
C SER A 33 6.14 1.49 4.24
N LEU A 34 5.29 2.26 3.55
CA LEU A 34 5.43 2.58 2.13
C LEU A 34 6.77 3.24 1.83
N ARG A 35 7.28 4.09 2.74
CA ARG A 35 8.64 4.67 2.67
C ARG A 35 9.73 3.60 2.54
N LYS A 36 9.53 2.42 3.11
CA LYS A 36 10.48 1.30 3.06
C LYS A 36 10.24 0.39 1.85
N ILE A 37 8.97 0.08 1.55
CA ILE A 37 8.57 -0.85 0.48
C ILE A 37 8.62 -0.25 -0.93
N TRP A 38 8.80 1.07 -1.05
CA TRP A 38 8.78 1.77 -2.35
C TRP A 38 9.70 1.08 -3.38
N PRO A 39 9.16 0.58 -4.50
CA PRO A 39 9.87 -0.32 -5.42
C PRO A 39 10.99 0.34 -6.23
N TRP A 40 11.05 1.67 -6.27
CA TRP A 40 11.87 2.44 -7.19
C TRP A 40 12.98 3.09 -6.36
N LYS A 41 13.91 2.26 -5.90
CA LYS A 41 15.09 2.73 -5.18
C LYS A 41 16.32 2.23 -5.90
N HIS A 42 16.88 3.07 -6.77
CA HIS A 42 18.21 2.83 -7.30
C HIS A 42 19.22 2.96 -6.15
N THR A 43 19.94 1.88 -5.86
CA THR A 43 21.19 1.91 -5.11
C THR A 43 22.23 2.63 -5.97
N LEU A 44 22.36 3.96 -5.80
CA LEU A 44 23.24 4.79 -6.63
C LEU A 44 24.71 4.78 -6.18
N GLU A 45 25.04 4.41 -4.94
CA GLU A 45 26.45 4.33 -4.51
C GLU A 45 26.72 3.11 -3.63
N SER A 46 27.61 2.26 -4.12
CA SER A 46 28.27 1.20 -3.37
C SER A 46 29.54 1.76 -2.73
N ILE A 47 29.53 1.99 -1.42
CA ILE A 47 30.78 2.22 -0.68
C ILE A 47 31.32 0.84 -0.29
N MET A 48 32.58 0.59 -0.68
CA MET A 48 33.29 -0.65 -0.39
C MET A 48 33.60 -0.68 1.12
N ASP A 49 33.00 -1.62 1.86
CA ASP A 49 33.41 -1.86 3.24
C ASP A 49 34.82 -2.48 3.24
N ARG A 50 35.57 -2.36 4.35
CA ARG A 50 36.98 -2.78 4.47
C ARG A 50 37.20 -4.31 4.31
N HIS A 51 36.13 -5.06 4.04
CA HIS A 51 36.07 -6.50 3.77
C HIS A 51 35.61 -6.84 2.34
N GLY A 52 35.48 -5.86 1.43
CA GLY A 52 35.16 -6.10 0.02
C GLY A 52 33.67 -6.29 -0.30
N GLU A 53 32.78 -6.07 0.67
CA GLU A 53 31.32 -6.17 0.48
C GLU A 53 30.73 -4.78 0.22
N LEU A 54 30.02 -4.64 -0.90
CA LEU A 54 29.39 -3.39 -1.36
C LEU A 54 28.14 -3.10 -0.51
N LYS A 55 28.20 -2.13 0.41
CA LYS A 55 27.02 -1.67 1.17
C LYS A 55 26.55 -0.30 0.68
N PRO A 56 25.33 -0.20 0.13
CA PRO A 56 24.78 1.09 -0.28
C PRO A 56 24.26 1.88 0.93
N VAL A 57 24.87 3.05 1.21
CA VAL A 57 24.64 3.86 2.42
C VAL A 57 23.63 4.99 2.20
N ILE A 58 23.37 5.43 0.96
CA ILE A 58 22.43 6.53 0.66
C ILE A 58 21.38 6.06 -0.35
N GLN A 59 20.12 6.09 0.06
CA GLN A 59 18.97 5.68 -0.75
C GLN A 59 18.08 6.90 -0.97
N GLU A 60 18.37 7.70 -2.00
CA GLU A 60 17.53 8.83 -2.38
C GLU A 60 16.22 8.33 -3.00
N ASN A 61 15.11 8.91 -2.54
CA ASN A 61 13.78 8.64 -3.08
C ASN A 61 13.63 9.40 -4.41
N ILE A 62 14.28 8.90 -5.46
CA ILE A 62 14.08 9.43 -6.80
C ILE A 62 12.71 9.01 -7.33
N LEU A 63 11.97 9.97 -7.87
CA LEU A 63 10.87 9.65 -8.77
C LEU A 63 11.50 9.03 -10.03
N PRO A 64 10.95 7.95 -10.60
CA PRO A 64 11.40 7.49 -11.91
C PRO A 64 11.55 8.65 -12.88
N PRO A 65 12.58 8.65 -13.75
CA PRO A 65 12.59 9.56 -14.87
C PRO A 65 11.28 9.37 -15.64
N ALA A 66 10.43 10.40 -15.61
CA ALA A 66 9.06 10.41 -16.11
C ALA A 66 8.97 10.30 -17.64
N TYR A 67 10.07 9.91 -18.30
CA TYR A 67 10.28 9.93 -19.74
C TYR A 67 10.50 8.52 -20.34
N ASN A 68 10.31 7.46 -19.56
CA ASN A 68 10.36 6.08 -20.06
C ASN A 68 8.96 5.58 -20.44
N GLY A 69 8.83 4.87 -21.56
CA GLY A 69 7.56 4.33 -22.07
C GLY A 69 6.89 3.37 -21.07
N GLU A 70 7.68 2.66 -20.27
CA GLU A 70 7.18 1.78 -19.21
C GLU A 70 6.43 2.53 -18.10
N PHE A 71 6.80 3.77 -17.80
CA PHE A 71 6.08 4.59 -16.81
C PHE A 71 4.69 4.97 -17.32
N VAL A 72 4.59 5.36 -18.59
CA VAL A 72 3.31 5.66 -19.24
C VAL A 72 2.45 4.41 -19.31
N PHE A 73 3.03 3.26 -19.64
CA PHE A 73 2.31 1.98 -19.68
C PHE A 73 1.79 1.57 -18.30
N ALA A 74 2.60 1.70 -17.25
CA ALA A 74 2.18 1.43 -15.88
C ALA A 74 1.04 2.37 -15.43
N LEU A 75 1.12 3.65 -15.80
CA LEU A 75 0.09 4.65 -15.47
C LEU A 75 -1.23 4.37 -16.21
N VAL A 76 -1.17 3.99 -17.48
CA VAL A 76 -2.35 3.57 -18.27
C VAL A 76 -2.96 2.31 -17.66
N LEU A 77 -2.16 1.31 -17.30
CA LEU A 77 -2.67 0.08 -16.72
C LEU A 77 -3.32 0.32 -15.34
N ALA A 78 -2.74 1.21 -14.52
CA ALA A 78 -3.34 1.65 -13.27
C ALA A 78 -4.69 2.36 -13.49
N ALA A 79 -4.77 3.25 -14.48
CA ALA A 79 -6.01 3.95 -14.82
C ALA A 79 -7.10 2.98 -15.32
N ILE A 80 -6.74 1.99 -16.15
CA ILE A 80 -7.65 0.94 -16.60
C ILE A 80 -8.16 0.12 -15.41
N GLY A 81 -7.26 -0.34 -14.54
CA GLY A 81 -7.62 -1.10 -13.35
C GLY A 81 -8.58 -0.32 -12.43
N PHE A 82 -8.29 0.96 -12.20
CA PHE A 82 -9.17 1.85 -11.44
C PHE A 82 -10.54 2.02 -12.11
N GLY A 83 -10.58 2.19 -13.44
CA GLY A 83 -11.82 2.26 -14.21
C GLY A 83 -12.67 0.99 -14.12
N VAL A 84 -12.03 -0.19 -14.15
CA VAL A 84 -12.71 -1.48 -13.96
C VAL A 84 -13.32 -1.58 -12.56
N VAL A 85 -12.57 -1.19 -11.52
CA VAL A 85 -13.09 -1.19 -10.14
C VAL A 85 -14.30 -0.26 -10.01
N LEU A 86 -14.24 0.94 -10.59
CA LEU A 86 -15.39 1.86 -10.58
C LEU A 86 -16.58 1.31 -11.36
N LEU A 87 -16.35 0.62 -12.48
CA LEU A 87 -17.42 0.00 -13.25
C LEU A 87 -18.09 -1.13 -12.46
N LEU A 88 -17.30 -1.96 -11.79
CA LEU A 88 -17.80 -3.00 -10.89
C LEU A 88 -18.58 -2.41 -9.72
N ASP A 89 -18.05 -1.37 -9.07
CA ASP A 89 -18.76 -0.65 -8.00
C ASP A 89 -20.09 -0.09 -8.53
N ARG A 90 -20.11 0.52 -9.71
CA ARG A 90 -21.34 1.07 -10.30
C ARG A 90 -22.38 0.01 -10.66
N LEU A 91 -21.94 -1.18 -11.07
CA LEU A 91 -22.81 -2.32 -11.36
C LEU A 91 -23.34 -2.95 -10.07
N ALA A 92 -22.49 -3.12 -9.06
CA ALA A 92 -22.87 -3.64 -7.75
C ALA A 92 -23.85 -2.71 -7.04
N ASN A 93 -23.58 -1.40 -7.07
CA ASN A 93 -24.42 -0.39 -6.42
C ASN A 93 -25.72 -0.09 -7.20
N LYS A 94 -25.81 -0.49 -8.48
CA LYS A 94 -27.07 -0.55 -9.24
C LYS A 94 -27.85 -1.85 -9.01
N GLY A 95 -27.20 -2.92 -8.57
CA GLY A 95 -27.80 -4.24 -8.32
C GLY A 95 -28.39 -4.41 -6.93
N VAL A 96 -28.05 -3.54 -5.98
CA VAL A 96 -28.72 -3.46 -4.67
C VAL A 96 -29.86 -2.45 -4.77
N GLY A 97 -30.95 -2.89 -5.41
CA GLY A 97 -32.25 -2.24 -5.30
C GLY A 97 -32.69 -2.21 -3.82
N PRO A 98 -33.35 -1.14 -3.34
CA PRO A 98 -33.76 -0.95 -1.95
C PRO A 98 -34.94 -1.85 -1.50
N GLU A 99 -34.93 -3.14 -1.83
CA GLU A 99 -36.08 -4.04 -1.63
C GLU A 99 -35.92 -5.07 -0.50
N THR A 100 -34.94 -4.94 0.40
CA THR A 100 -34.78 -5.86 1.55
C THR A 100 -34.73 -5.17 2.91
N VAL A 101 -35.30 -3.98 3.01
CA VAL A 101 -35.63 -3.36 4.32
C VAL A 101 -37.14 -3.27 4.42
N GLU A 102 -37.80 -4.39 4.67
CA GLU A 102 -39.03 -4.54 5.47
C GLU A 102 -39.11 -5.96 6.05
#